data_AF-A0AAV3IG17-F1
#
_entry.id   AF-A0AAV3IG17-F1
#
_cell.length_a   1.000
_cell.length_b   1.000
_cell.length_c   1.000
_cell.angle_alpha   90.00
_cell.angle_beta   90.00
_cell.angle_gamma   90.00
#
_symmetry.space_group_name_H-M   'P 1'
#
loop_
_entity.id
_entity.type
_entity.pdbx_description
1 polymer ?
#
loop_
_entity_poly.entity_id
_entity_poly.type
_entity_poly.pdbx_seq_one_letter_code
_entity_poly.pdbx_strand_id
1 'polypeptide(L)'
;MYKNCVFIIESPNKIAKIKELTGSSFVFATGGHFVELVNIEVSKEFNPIFEIKKSTDKKKDRSTHINYMINQRKDKVVYIATDPDREGYGIGYKFYEKIKNLAKTIYRTEFHEITKSGVEKGLNNAMLFSQSNLNLYYSWLGRIVSDQFIGFTLTPYLRKNIKNFEVSAGRVQTPALSILVELDKKIQAFEQKSIDEKLSYSIEAIIDALGSQISITLVEEDKRKVFETKELAQNFLNDLKNNLNPLAFLDSIEQKDKEKAPPKPFTTSNLLKDGVRILEMGVKQIQEHAQKLFEAGLITYIRTDSESLSKEYLQEHKAFFEGIYPSVYEYREYKAGKNSQAEAHEAIRITRPHCYEDLKKVCEEHNITDTDDLKVYTLIFFNTICSQSKNAIYENTTLNFKVKTHSFKCSFSQLKSKGFKAIKDSEEEKDEEWVESDIDFSSLQLKTQMPILDFNIKEIKAKSPSPYTESTFIAMMETYGIGRPSTYTSVFETLKNKNYITLEGKNRKITPTALGKSIVDFFLNDSQTQR
;
A
#
# COMPACT_ATOMS: atom_id res chain seq x y z
N MET A 1 19.35 -19.46 29.18
CA MET A 1 18.54 -19.05 30.35
C MET A 1 17.09 -19.53 30.25
N TYR A 2 16.48 -19.60 29.06
CA TYR A 2 15.03 -19.85 28.88
C TYR A 2 14.61 -21.32 28.63
N LYS A 3 15.51 -22.31 28.82
CA LYS A 3 15.26 -23.73 28.47
C LYS A 3 13.96 -24.30 29.06
N ASN A 4 13.58 -23.86 30.26
CA ASN A 4 12.39 -24.31 30.98
C ASN A 4 11.21 -23.32 30.94
N CYS A 5 11.35 -22.21 30.21
CA CYS A 5 10.30 -21.20 30.05
C CYS A 5 9.34 -21.62 28.95
N VAL A 6 8.07 -21.28 29.10
CA VAL A 6 7.06 -21.52 28.07
C VAL A 6 6.92 -20.29 27.19
N PHE A 7 6.82 -20.48 25.87
CA PHE A 7 6.44 -19.43 24.93
C PHE A 7 5.08 -19.71 24.31
N ILE A 8 4.23 -18.69 24.25
CA ILE A 8 2.93 -18.69 23.58
C ILE A 8 2.95 -17.68 22.43
N ILE A 9 2.77 -18.14 21.20
CA ILE A 9 2.78 -17.33 19.97
C ILE A 9 1.47 -17.53 19.19
N GLU A 10 1.15 -16.69 18.20
CA GLU A 10 -0.08 -16.91 17.41
C GLU A 10 0.09 -17.91 16.27
N SER A 11 1.24 -17.92 15.57
CA SER A 11 1.43 -18.77 14.38
C SER A 11 2.24 -20.05 14.66
N PRO A 12 1.79 -21.23 14.20
CA PRO A 12 2.55 -22.49 14.29
C PRO A 12 3.88 -22.46 13.53
N ASN A 13 3.97 -21.69 12.45
CA ASN A 13 5.17 -21.62 11.60
C ASN A 13 6.37 -21.03 12.35
N LYS A 14 6.12 -20.15 13.33
CA LYS A 14 7.16 -19.54 14.17
C LYS A 14 7.75 -20.52 15.20
N ILE A 15 7.11 -21.67 15.47
CA ILE A 15 7.51 -22.57 16.57
C ILE A 15 8.97 -23.03 16.40
N ALA A 16 9.34 -23.53 15.22
CA ALA A 16 10.68 -24.07 14.99
C ALA A 16 11.76 -23.00 15.22
N LYS A 17 11.57 -21.81 14.65
CA LYS A 17 12.53 -20.71 14.76
C LYS A 17 12.63 -20.15 16.18
N ILE A 18 11.51 -19.97 16.88
CA ILE A 18 11.55 -19.52 18.28
C ILE A 18 12.19 -20.57 19.19
N LYS A 19 12.01 -21.87 18.94
CA LYS A 19 12.73 -22.92 19.69
C LYS A 19 14.23 -22.84 19.47
N GLU A 20 14.67 -22.68 18.22
CA GLU A 20 16.07 -22.50 17.84
C GLU A 20 16.69 -21.30 18.56
N LEU A 21 16.03 -20.14 18.52
CA LEU A 21 16.56 -18.88 19.04
C LEU A 21 16.51 -18.78 20.57
N THR A 22 15.48 -19.34 21.23
CA THR A 22 15.33 -19.26 22.70
C THR A 22 15.96 -20.43 23.45
N GLY A 23 16.16 -21.55 22.75
CA GLY A 23 16.55 -22.84 23.35
C GLY A 23 15.47 -23.47 24.24
N SER A 24 14.23 -22.95 24.24
CA SER A 24 13.12 -23.53 24.99
C SER A 24 12.53 -24.74 24.25
N SER A 25 12.28 -25.83 24.98
CA SER A 25 11.53 -26.97 24.44
C SER A 25 10.01 -26.71 24.38
N PHE A 26 9.52 -25.67 25.05
CA PHE A 26 8.11 -25.42 25.33
C PHE A 26 7.56 -24.20 24.59
N VAL A 27 7.55 -24.26 23.27
CA VAL A 27 6.96 -23.22 22.40
C VAL A 27 5.66 -23.73 21.79
N PHE A 28 4.58 -22.98 21.97
CA PHE A 28 3.23 -23.37 21.57
C PHE A 28 2.52 -22.25 20.82
N ALA A 29 1.71 -22.62 19.82
CA ALA A 29 0.95 -21.67 19.03
C ALA A 29 -0.55 -21.77 19.30
N THR A 30 -1.23 -20.64 19.44
CA THR A 30 -2.70 -20.59 19.53
C THR A 30 -3.38 -20.83 18.18
N GLY A 31 -2.65 -20.60 17.08
CA GLY A 31 -3.14 -20.59 15.71
C GLY A 31 -4.13 -19.44 15.46
N GLY A 32 -3.77 -18.24 15.92
CA GLY A 32 -4.62 -17.05 15.89
C GLY A 32 -5.60 -16.97 17.07
N HIS A 33 -6.70 -16.24 16.88
CA HIS A 33 -7.77 -16.11 17.88
C HIS A 33 -8.44 -17.47 18.15
N PHE A 34 -8.29 -17.94 19.37
CA PHE A 34 -8.87 -19.20 19.86
C PHE A 34 -10.19 -19.02 20.61
N VAL A 35 -10.59 -17.78 20.87
CA VAL A 35 -11.91 -17.43 21.37
C VAL A 35 -12.72 -16.72 20.29
N GLU A 36 -14.05 -16.77 20.42
CA GLU A 36 -15.00 -16.00 19.63
C GLU A 36 -15.95 -15.23 20.54
N LEU A 37 -16.40 -14.06 20.07
CA LEU A 37 -17.39 -13.26 20.74
C LEU A 37 -18.77 -13.83 20.40
N VAL A 38 -19.44 -14.44 21.38
CA VAL A 38 -20.73 -15.12 21.17
C VAL A 38 -21.93 -14.23 21.49
N ASN A 39 -21.75 -13.24 22.37
CA ASN A 39 -22.80 -12.33 22.77
C ASN A 39 -22.24 -11.00 23.30
N ILE A 40 -23.07 -9.95 23.24
CA ILE A 40 -22.80 -8.64 23.82
C ILE A 40 -23.99 -8.29 24.72
N GLU A 41 -23.76 -8.18 26.02
CA GLU A 41 -24.78 -7.78 26.98
C GLU A 41 -24.92 -6.24 26.97
N VAL A 42 -25.76 -5.74 26.06
CA VAL A 42 -25.98 -4.28 25.87
C VAL A 42 -26.45 -3.60 27.17
N SER A 43 -27.28 -4.28 27.97
CA SER A 43 -27.77 -3.77 29.27
C SER A 43 -26.70 -3.65 30.35
N LYS A 44 -25.53 -4.27 30.16
CA LYS A 44 -24.38 -4.23 31.06
C LYS A 44 -23.22 -3.52 30.38
N GLU A 45 -23.47 -2.31 29.88
CA GLU A 45 -22.45 -1.46 29.24
C GLU A 45 -21.71 -2.18 28.10
N PHE A 46 -22.45 -2.92 27.27
CA PHE A 46 -21.89 -3.69 26.15
C PHE A 46 -20.87 -4.77 26.57
N ASN A 47 -21.03 -5.38 27.75
CA ASN A 47 -20.15 -6.43 28.24
C ASN A 47 -20.05 -7.61 27.25
N PRO A 48 -18.85 -7.94 26.72
CA PRO A 48 -18.68 -8.97 25.71
C PRO A 48 -18.45 -10.36 26.31
N ILE A 49 -19.18 -11.36 25.82
CA ILE A 49 -19.06 -12.76 26.23
C ILE A 49 -18.23 -13.53 25.21
N PHE A 50 -17.09 -14.08 25.64
CA PHE A 50 -16.20 -14.86 24.79
C PHE A 50 -16.20 -16.35 25.18
N GLU A 51 -16.24 -17.21 24.17
CA GLU A 51 -16.10 -18.66 24.33
C GLU A 51 -14.91 -19.20 23.54
N ILE A 52 -14.35 -20.33 23.97
CA ILE A 52 -13.32 -21.04 23.18
C ILE A 52 -14.01 -21.57 21.93
N LYS A 53 -13.46 -21.24 20.76
CA LYS A 53 -13.96 -21.71 19.46
C LYS A 53 -14.03 -23.23 19.47
N LYS A 54 -15.20 -23.76 19.16
CA LYS A 54 -15.43 -25.18 18.92
C LYS A 54 -15.74 -25.39 17.45
N SER A 55 -15.14 -26.41 16.85
CA SER A 55 -15.51 -26.81 15.50
C SER A 55 -16.40 -28.05 15.55
N THR A 56 -17.41 -28.09 14.67
CA THR A 56 -18.18 -29.31 14.42
C THR A 56 -17.32 -30.39 13.74
N ASP A 57 -16.26 -29.98 13.04
CA ASP A 57 -15.24 -30.87 12.49
C ASP A 57 -14.16 -31.16 13.54
N LYS A 58 -14.18 -32.37 14.12
CA LYS A 58 -13.21 -32.80 15.14
C LYS A 58 -11.74 -32.68 14.68
N LYS A 59 -11.46 -32.74 13.38
CA LYS A 59 -10.08 -32.56 12.87
C LYS A 59 -9.62 -31.10 12.89
N LYS A 60 -10.57 -30.16 12.90
CA LYS A 60 -10.33 -28.71 12.98
C LYS A 60 -10.59 -28.13 14.37
N ASP A 61 -11.15 -28.93 15.27
CA ASP A 61 -11.38 -28.51 16.65
C ASP A 61 -10.07 -28.41 17.41
N ARG A 62 -9.72 -27.17 17.76
CA ARG A 62 -8.50 -26.85 18.52
C ARG A 62 -8.78 -26.67 20.00
N SER A 63 -10.03 -26.76 20.44
CA SER A 63 -10.43 -26.51 21.83
C SER A 63 -9.69 -27.43 22.80
N THR A 64 -9.52 -28.71 22.44
CA THR A 64 -8.75 -29.68 23.25
C THR A 64 -7.28 -29.30 23.33
N HIS A 65 -6.66 -28.89 22.22
CA HIS A 65 -5.26 -28.47 22.19
C HIS A 65 -5.04 -27.19 23.01
N ILE A 66 -5.96 -26.23 22.91
CA ILE A 66 -5.95 -24.98 23.71
C ILE A 66 -6.07 -25.29 25.20
N ASN A 67 -7.03 -26.13 25.59
CA ASN A 67 -7.20 -26.53 26.99
C ASN A 67 -5.98 -27.29 27.52
N TYR A 68 -5.39 -28.17 26.70
CA TYR A 68 -4.12 -28.82 27.01
C TYR A 68 -3.03 -27.78 27.26
N MET A 69 -2.85 -26.81 26.35
CA MET A 69 -1.87 -25.74 26.49
C MET A 69 -2.08 -24.92 27.76
N ILE A 70 -3.31 -24.60 28.14
CA ILE A 70 -3.64 -23.87 29.38
C ILE A 70 -3.19 -24.69 30.60
N ASN A 71 -3.54 -25.99 30.64
CA ASN A 71 -3.19 -26.87 31.74
C ASN A 71 -1.68 -27.08 31.90
N GLN A 72 -0.92 -27.10 30.79
CA GLN A 72 0.55 -27.21 30.80
C GLN A 72 1.27 -25.96 31.33
N ARG A 73 0.56 -24.89 31.72
CA ARG A 73 1.18 -23.67 32.30
C ARG A 73 1.30 -23.67 33.81
N LYS A 74 0.70 -24.65 34.49
CA LYS A 74 0.68 -24.70 35.94
C LYS A 74 2.10 -24.59 36.52
N ASP A 75 2.31 -23.62 37.41
CA ASP A 75 3.58 -23.35 38.11
C ASP A 75 4.78 -23.03 37.19
N LYS A 76 4.54 -22.66 35.92
CA LYS A 76 5.59 -22.30 34.94
C LYS A 76 5.76 -20.78 34.79
N VAL A 77 6.94 -20.38 34.31
CA VAL A 77 7.18 -19.03 33.78
C VAL A 77 6.77 -19.03 32.30
N VAL A 78 5.84 -18.15 31.94
CA VAL A 78 5.23 -18.07 30.62
C VAL A 78 5.55 -16.73 29.97
N TYR A 79 6.00 -16.76 28.72
CA TYR A 79 6.18 -15.60 27.86
C TYR A 79 5.09 -15.63 26.79
N ILE A 80 4.19 -14.65 26.82
CA ILE A 80 3.24 -14.40 25.75
C ILE A 80 3.94 -13.51 24.73
N ALA A 81 4.24 -14.12 23.59
CA ALA A 81 5.04 -13.62 22.49
C ALA A 81 4.21 -13.53 21.19
N THR A 82 2.94 -13.14 21.32
CA THR A 82 2.08 -12.81 20.17
C THR A 82 2.58 -11.54 19.48
N ASP A 83 2.16 -11.33 18.24
CA ASP A 83 2.59 -10.20 17.42
C ASP A 83 2.39 -8.84 18.13
N PRO A 84 3.23 -7.84 17.83
CA PRO A 84 3.20 -6.52 18.48
C PRO A 84 2.08 -5.60 17.98
N ASP A 85 0.97 -6.14 17.46
CA ASP A 85 -0.20 -5.38 17.03
C ASP A 85 -1.39 -5.57 17.99
N ARG A 86 -2.46 -4.79 17.80
CA ARG A 86 -3.70 -4.93 18.59
C ARG A 86 -4.31 -6.33 18.51
N GLU A 87 -4.17 -7.03 17.37
CA GLU A 87 -4.70 -8.40 17.23
C GLU A 87 -3.91 -9.38 18.10
N GLY A 88 -2.59 -9.29 18.07
CA GLY A 88 -1.69 -10.05 18.92
C GLY A 88 -1.93 -9.78 20.40
N TYR A 89 -2.21 -8.52 20.78
CA TYR A 89 -2.67 -8.18 22.14
C TYR A 89 -4.03 -8.79 22.48
N GLY A 90 -4.98 -8.82 21.55
CA GLY A 90 -6.26 -9.51 21.73
C GLY A 90 -6.09 -11.00 22.02
N ILE A 91 -5.27 -11.70 21.22
CA ILE A 91 -4.95 -13.13 21.41
C ILE A 91 -4.23 -13.33 22.74
N GLY A 92 -3.20 -12.53 22.99
CA GLY A 92 -2.35 -12.63 24.17
C GLY A 92 -3.14 -12.38 25.45
N TYR A 93 -3.98 -11.35 25.50
CA TYR A 93 -4.80 -11.03 26.66
C TYR A 93 -5.82 -12.14 26.94
N LYS A 94 -6.50 -12.65 25.92
CA LYS A 94 -7.46 -13.75 26.10
C LYS A 94 -6.78 -15.02 26.60
N PHE A 95 -5.54 -15.28 26.20
CA PHE A 95 -4.76 -16.39 26.75
C PHE A 95 -4.35 -16.11 28.20
N TYR A 96 -3.83 -14.91 28.48
CA TYR A 96 -3.48 -14.44 29.83
C TYR A 96 -4.64 -14.62 30.82
N GLU A 97 -5.86 -14.22 30.45
CA GLU A 97 -7.04 -14.39 31.29
C GLU A 97 -7.28 -15.84 31.75
N LYS A 98 -6.96 -16.81 30.89
CA LYS A 98 -7.13 -18.24 31.18
C LYS A 98 -6.02 -18.81 32.06
N ILE A 99 -4.83 -18.20 32.11
CA ILE A 99 -3.67 -18.74 32.81
C ILE A 99 -3.18 -17.91 33.99
N LYS A 100 -3.71 -16.69 34.20
CA LYS A 100 -3.26 -15.75 35.25
C LYS A 100 -3.29 -16.30 36.68
N ASN A 101 -4.19 -17.25 36.95
CA ASN A 101 -4.30 -17.91 38.25
C ASN A 101 -3.66 -19.32 38.28
N LEU A 102 -3.00 -19.74 37.20
CA LEU A 102 -2.39 -21.07 37.05
C LEU A 102 -0.86 -21.00 36.93
N ALA A 103 -0.35 -20.02 36.18
CA ALA A 103 1.08 -19.85 35.94
C ALA A 103 1.78 -19.17 37.12
N LYS A 104 3.08 -19.45 37.30
CA LYS A 104 3.90 -18.82 38.35
C LYS A 104 4.16 -17.34 38.03
N THR A 105 4.50 -17.04 36.79
CA THR A 105 4.76 -15.67 36.32
C THR A 105 4.48 -15.59 34.83
N ILE A 106 3.86 -14.50 34.39
CA ILE A 106 3.50 -14.30 32.98
C ILE A 106 4.09 -12.99 32.49
N TYR A 107 4.95 -13.08 31.48
CA TYR A 107 5.57 -11.97 30.81
C TYR A 107 4.92 -11.73 29.44
N ARG A 108 4.89 -10.47 29.01
CA ARG A 108 4.70 -10.04 27.62
C ARG A 108 6.08 -9.76 27.02
N THR A 109 6.34 -10.30 25.83
CA THR A 109 7.55 -10.01 25.04
C THR A 109 7.16 -9.77 23.59
N GLU A 110 7.78 -8.82 22.92
CA GLU A 110 7.45 -8.42 21.54
C GLU A 110 8.64 -8.68 20.61
N PHE A 111 8.36 -9.28 19.45
CA PHE A 111 9.37 -9.54 18.42
C PHE A 111 8.97 -8.81 17.13
N HIS A 112 9.78 -7.83 16.72
CA HIS A 112 9.58 -7.08 15.48
C HIS A 112 10.28 -7.72 14.28
N GLU A 113 11.21 -8.65 14.55
CA GLU A 113 11.87 -9.53 13.59
C GLU A 113 12.22 -10.85 14.29
N ILE A 114 12.23 -11.96 13.56
CA ILE A 114 12.51 -13.30 14.10
C ILE A 114 13.99 -13.65 13.86
N THR A 115 14.88 -12.78 14.35
CA THR A 115 16.33 -12.94 14.31
C THR A 115 16.87 -13.21 15.72
N LYS A 116 18.13 -13.65 15.84
CA LYS A 116 18.77 -13.82 17.16
C LYS A 116 18.77 -12.52 17.96
N SER A 117 19.21 -11.42 17.34
CA SER A 117 19.24 -10.08 17.96
C SER A 117 17.83 -9.61 18.33
N GLY A 118 16.86 -9.75 17.41
CA GLY A 118 15.48 -9.33 17.64
C GLY A 118 14.80 -10.08 18.79
N VAL A 119 14.97 -11.40 18.86
CA VAL A 119 14.43 -12.23 19.94
C VAL A 119 15.12 -11.92 21.27
N GLU A 120 16.45 -11.75 21.29
CA GLU A 120 17.18 -11.36 22.50
C GLU A 120 16.74 -9.98 23.01
N LYS A 121 16.60 -8.99 22.12
CA LYS A 121 16.08 -7.65 22.45
C LYS A 121 14.66 -7.71 23.02
N GLY A 122 13.78 -8.49 22.40
CA GLY A 122 12.42 -8.71 22.92
C GLY A 122 12.40 -9.33 24.31
N LEU A 123 13.22 -10.35 24.54
CA LEU A 123 13.33 -11.04 25.83
C LEU A 123 13.91 -10.16 26.94
N ASN A 124 14.91 -9.33 26.61
CA ASN A 124 15.49 -8.37 27.55
C ASN A 124 14.50 -7.27 27.94
N ASN A 125 13.58 -6.92 27.04
CA ASN A 125 12.52 -5.95 27.27
C ASN A 125 11.22 -6.60 27.81
N ALA A 126 11.23 -7.90 28.11
CA ALA A 126 10.04 -8.59 28.59
C ALA A 126 9.62 -8.05 29.95
N MET A 127 8.31 -7.79 30.10
CA MET A 127 7.72 -7.24 31.32
C MET A 127 6.52 -8.06 31.76
N LEU A 128 6.06 -7.89 33.00
CA LEU A 128 4.86 -8.59 33.46
C LEU A 128 3.69 -8.25 32.55
N PHE A 129 2.90 -9.26 32.16
CA PHE A 129 1.79 -9.05 31.23
C PHE A 129 0.78 -8.03 31.77
N SER A 130 0.55 -8.01 33.09
CA SER A 130 -0.30 -7.02 33.77
C SER A 130 0.19 -5.57 33.66
N GLN A 131 1.47 -5.36 33.33
CA GLN A 131 2.10 -4.05 33.15
C GLN A 131 2.35 -3.73 31.67
N SER A 132 1.92 -4.61 30.76
CA SER A 132 2.06 -4.40 29.31
C SER A 132 1.06 -3.35 28.79
N ASN A 133 1.13 -3.05 27.49
CA ASN A 133 0.26 -2.06 26.86
C ASN A 133 -1.19 -2.57 26.69
N LEU A 134 -1.96 -2.59 27.78
CA LEU A 134 -3.35 -3.02 27.78
C LEU A 134 -4.27 -2.14 26.92
N ASN A 135 -3.85 -0.92 26.56
CA ASN A 135 -4.60 -0.07 25.65
C ASN A 135 -4.71 -0.69 24.24
N LEU A 136 -3.72 -1.46 23.79
CA LEU A 136 -3.81 -2.22 22.54
C LEU A 136 -4.88 -3.32 22.62
N TYR A 137 -5.01 -3.98 23.78
CA TYR A 137 -6.09 -4.92 24.05
C TYR A 137 -7.46 -4.21 24.06
N TYR A 138 -7.60 -3.09 24.78
CA TYR A 138 -8.87 -2.34 24.83
C TYR A 138 -9.25 -1.79 23.46
N SER A 139 -8.28 -1.36 22.65
CA SER A 139 -8.49 -0.96 21.25
C SER A 139 -9.03 -2.13 20.40
N TRP A 140 -8.44 -3.32 20.54
CA TRP A 140 -8.96 -4.53 19.90
C TRP A 140 -10.36 -4.89 20.37
N LEU A 141 -10.63 -4.80 21.68
CA LEU A 141 -11.92 -5.12 22.27
C LEU A 141 -13.01 -4.16 21.78
N GLY A 142 -12.76 -2.86 21.80
CA GLY A 142 -13.68 -1.85 21.28
C GLY A 142 -13.99 -2.09 19.80
N ARG A 143 -12.97 -2.45 19.00
CA ARG A 143 -13.14 -2.80 17.59
C ARG A 143 -14.07 -4.02 17.42
N ILE A 144 -13.77 -5.15 18.06
CA ILE A 144 -14.51 -6.39 17.83
C ILE A 144 -15.97 -6.28 18.33
N VAL A 145 -16.18 -5.60 19.47
CA VAL A 145 -17.52 -5.34 20.00
C VAL A 145 -18.31 -4.41 19.08
N SER A 146 -17.69 -3.33 18.59
CA SER A 146 -18.35 -2.40 17.66
C SER A 146 -18.70 -3.06 16.34
N ASP A 147 -17.77 -3.83 15.75
CA ASP A 147 -17.98 -4.54 14.49
C ASP A 147 -19.16 -5.53 14.62
N GLN A 148 -19.23 -6.26 15.73
CA GLN A 148 -20.28 -7.25 15.97
C GLN A 148 -21.63 -6.63 16.35
N PHE A 149 -21.63 -5.56 17.15
CA PHE A 149 -22.85 -4.82 17.49
C PHE A 149 -23.51 -4.23 16.24
N ILE A 150 -22.73 -3.55 15.39
CA ILE A 150 -23.24 -3.00 14.12
C ILE A 150 -23.71 -4.14 13.20
N GLY A 151 -22.94 -5.22 13.10
CA GLY A 151 -23.31 -6.39 12.32
C GLY A 151 -24.66 -6.98 12.75
N PHE A 152 -24.86 -7.19 14.05
CA PHE A 152 -26.08 -7.75 14.64
C PHE A 152 -27.29 -6.82 14.54
N THR A 153 -27.09 -5.50 14.59
CA THR A 153 -28.18 -4.53 14.45
C THR A 153 -28.56 -4.33 12.99
N LEU A 154 -27.59 -4.03 12.12
CA LEU A 154 -27.87 -3.61 10.74
C LEU A 154 -28.11 -4.78 9.78
N THR A 155 -27.47 -5.94 9.97
CA THR A 155 -27.61 -7.05 9.02
C THR A 155 -29.03 -7.62 8.98
N PRO A 156 -29.71 -7.92 10.11
CA PRO A 156 -31.09 -8.38 10.08
C PRO A 156 -32.03 -7.35 9.44
N TYR A 157 -31.81 -6.07 9.73
CA TYR A 157 -32.57 -4.96 9.14
C TYR A 157 -32.39 -4.89 7.61
N LEU A 158 -31.15 -4.94 7.13
CA LEU A 158 -30.82 -4.96 5.71
C LEU A 158 -31.45 -6.17 4.99
N ARG A 159 -31.32 -7.37 5.56
CA ARG A 159 -31.86 -8.62 4.99
C ARG A 159 -33.38 -8.56 4.84
N LYS A 160 -34.08 -8.01 5.84
CA LYS A 160 -35.54 -7.85 5.81
C LYS A 160 -35.99 -6.93 4.67
N ASN A 161 -35.28 -5.82 4.45
CA ASN A 161 -35.67 -4.81 3.46
C ASN A 161 -35.28 -5.20 2.03
N ILE A 162 -34.07 -5.73 1.82
CA ILE A 162 -33.58 -6.16 0.50
C ILE A 162 -34.11 -7.56 0.10
N LYS A 163 -34.72 -8.31 1.04
CA LYS A 163 -35.22 -9.68 0.86
C LYS A 163 -34.16 -10.66 0.33
N ASN A 164 -32.91 -10.47 0.76
CA ASN A 164 -31.80 -11.36 0.46
C ASN A 164 -31.10 -11.73 1.77
N PHE A 165 -31.00 -13.02 2.09
CA PHE A 165 -30.42 -13.49 3.35
C PHE A 165 -28.89 -13.55 3.35
N GLU A 166 -28.25 -13.46 2.17
CA GLU A 166 -26.80 -13.55 2.03
C GLU A 166 -26.09 -12.22 2.32
N VAL A 167 -26.85 -11.12 2.31
CA VAL A 167 -26.31 -9.78 2.57
C VAL A 167 -25.95 -9.55 4.03
N SER A 168 -25.03 -8.64 4.25
CA SER A 168 -24.50 -8.23 5.55
C SER A 168 -24.03 -6.79 5.48
N ALA A 169 -24.25 -6.05 6.56
CA ALA A 169 -23.68 -4.73 6.76
C ALA A 169 -22.45 -4.83 7.67
N GLY A 170 -21.44 -4.01 7.40
CA GLY A 170 -20.21 -3.99 8.17
C GLY A 170 -19.70 -2.56 8.33
N ARG A 171 -19.24 -2.22 9.53
CA ARG A 171 -18.78 -0.87 9.89
C ARG A 171 -17.72 -0.32 8.93
N VAL A 172 -16.87 -1.19 8.37
CA VAL A 172 -15.78 -0.81 7.45
C VAL A 172 -16.11 -1.16 6.00
N GLN A 173 -16.72 -2.33 5.78
CA GLN A 173 -17.07 -2.84 4.47
C GLN A 173 -18.11 -1.96 3.78
N THR A 174 -19.15 -1.53 4.49
CA THR A 174 -20.25 -0.75 3.91
C THR A 174 -19.78 0.65 3.45
N PRO A 175 -19.02 1.43 4.24
CA PRO A 175 -18.44 2.68 3.73
C PRO A 175 -17.47 2.50 2.56
N ALA A 176 -16.62 1.46 2.60
CA ALA A 176 -15.70 1.17 1.49
C ALA A 176 -16.46 0.86 0.19
N LEU A 177 -17.54 0.07 0.27
CA LEU A 177 -18.43 -0.20 -0.85
C LEU A 177 -19.12 1.08 -1.37
N SER A 178 -19.53 1.97 -0.46
CA SER A 178 -20.14 3.25 -0.83
C SER A 178 -19.23 4.10 -1.72
N ILE A 179 -17.93 4.20 -1.37
CA ILE A 179 -16.93 4.94 -2.16
C ILE A 179 -16.77 4.32 -3.57
N LEU A 180 -16.78 2.99 -3.65
CA LEU A 180 -16.71 2.29 -4.95
C LEU A 180 -17.94 2.57 -5.81
N VAL A 181 -19.13 2.53 -5.22
CA VAL A 181 -20.40 2.83 -5.91
C VAL A 181 -20.46 4.30 -6.34
N GLU A 182 -19.97 5.24 -5.53
CA GLU A 182 -19.91 6.66 -5.90
C GLU A 182 -19.01 6.87 -7.13
N LEU A 183 -17.83 6.25 -7.17
CA LEU A 183 -16.94 6.32 -8.33
C LEU A 183 -17.60 5.72 -9.57
N ASP A 184 -18.23 4.55 -9.44
CA ASP A 184 -18.93 3.89 -10.54
C ASP A 184 -20.07 4.76 -11.11
N LYS A 185 -20.83 5.46 -10.26
CA LYS A 185 -21.82 6.46 -10.69
C LYS A 185 -21.19 7.61 -11.47
N LYS A 186 -20.02 8.12 -11.04
CA LYS A 186 -19.28 9.17 -11.77
C LYS A 186 -18.80 8.68 -13.13
N ILE A 187 -18.35 7.42 -13.22
CA ILE A 187 -17.92 6.80 -14.48
C ILE A 187 -19.11 6.66 -15.44
N GLN A 188 -20.25 6.13 -14.97
CA GLN A 188 -21.45 6.01 -15.80
C GLN A 188 -21.98 7.37 -16.26
N ALA A 189 -21.99 8.38 -15.38
CA ALA A 189 -22.36 9.74 -15.75
C ALA A 189 -21.42 10.33 -16.80
N PHE A 190 -20.11 10.06 -16.70
CA PHE A 190 -19.16 10.45 -17.73
C PHE A 190 -19.43 9.71 -19.05
N GLU A 191 -19.69 8.40 -19.01
CA GLU A 191 -19.99 7.58 -20.19
C GLU A 191 -21.24 8.05 -20.94
N GLN A 192 -22.25 8.56 -20.23
CA GLN A 192 -23.48 9.11 -20.81
C GLN A 192 -23.31 10.45 -21.53
N LYS A 193 -22.22 11.21 -21.27
CA LYS A 193 -21.94 12.46 -22.00
C LYS A 193 -21.74 12.20 -23.49
N SER A 194 -22.17 13.13 -24.32
CA SER A 194 -21.93 13.11 -25.77
C SER A 194 -20.44 13.15 -26.11
N ILE A 195 -20.10 12.80 -27.36
CA ILE A 195 -18.72 12.86 -27.84
C ILE A 195 -18.15 14.28 -27.73
N ASP A 196 -18.97 15.30 -28.03
CA ASP A 196 -18.58 16.70 -28.01
C ASP A 196 -18.29 17.18 -26.59
N GLU A 197 -19.08 16.76 -25.60
CA GLU A 197 -18.83 17.05 -24.17
C GLU A 197 -17.58 16.36 -23.60
N LYS A 198 -17.04 15.36 -24.31
CA LYS A 198 -15.81 14.63 -23.96
C LYS A 198 -14.60 15.10 -24.76
N LEU A 199 -14.80 15.98 -25.72
CA LEU A 199 -13.75 16.49 -26.59
C LEU A 199 -13.46 17.94 -26.25
N SER A 200 -12.19 18.25 -26.30
CA SER A 200 -11.71 19.62 -26.32
C SER A 200 -10.53 19.67 -27.27
N TYR A 201 -10.15 20.85 -27.72
CA TYR A 201 -9.19 21.01 -28.80
C TYR A 201 -8.04 21.90 -28.34
N SER A 202 -6.83 21.59 -28.79
CA SER A 202 -5.67 22.48 -28.62
C SER A 202 -4.97 22.64 -29.95
N ILE A 203 -4.14 23.67 -30.06
CA ILE A 203 -3.37 23.92 -31.27
C ILE A 203 -1.91 23.58 -30.99
N GLU A 204 -1.33 22.79 -31.88
CA GLU A 204 0.09 22.50 -31.93
C GLU A 204 0.67 23.06 -33.24
N ALA A 205 1.89 23.59 -33.19
CA ALA A 205 2.66 23.94 -34.38
C ALA A 205 3.84 22.98 -34.50
N ILE A 206 4.09 22.48 -35.71
CA ILE A 206 5.29 21.70 -36.03
C ILE A 206 6.34 22.67 -36.54
N ILE A 207 7.48 22.74 -35.85
CA ILE A 207 8.59 23.62 -36.22
C ILE A 207 9.79 22.81 -36.67
N ASP A 208 10.60 23.39 -37.55
CA ASP A 208 11.94 22.91 -37.86
C ASP A 208 12.95 23.58 -36.92
N ALA A 209 13.41 22.82 -35.93
CA ALA A 209 14.46 23.23 -35.01
C ALA A 209 15.78 22.57 -35.42
N LEU A 210 16.57 23.29 -36.24
CA LEU A 210 17.90 22.87 -36.69
C LEU A 210 17.91 21.49 -37.38
N GLY A 211 16.92 21.21 -38.24
CA GLY A 211 16.79 19.95 -38.97
C GLY A 211 15.98 18.88 -38.23
N SER A 212 15.51 19.16 -37.01
CA SER A 212 14.64 18.29 -36.23
C SER A 212 13.22 18.85 -36.14
N GLN A 213 12.22 18.01 -36.41
CA GLN A 213 10.82 18.41 -36.28
C GLN A 213 10.36 18.33 -34.82
N ILE A 214 9.84 19.44 -34.29
CA ILE A 214 9.36 19.54 -32.91
C ILE A 214 7.92 20.04 -32.89
N SER A 215 7.07 19.42 -32.08
CA SER A 215 5.72 19.94 -31.79
C SER A 215 5.78 20.92 -30.61
N ILE A 216 5.28 22.14 -30.82
CA ILE A 216 5.08 23.17 -29.78
C ILE A 216 3.60 23.39 -29.56
N THR A 217 3.16 23.47 -28.31
CA THR A 217 1.75 23.59 -27.93
C THR A 217 1.37 25.04 -27.62
N LEU A 218 0.22 25.52 -28.11
CA LEU A 218 -0.33 26.82 -27.76
C LEU A 218 -0.66 26.91 -26.26
N VAL A 219 -0.22 27.98 -25.62
CA VAL A 219 -0.44 28.21 -24.18
C VAL A 219 -1.04 29.58 -23.88
N GLU A 220 -1.78 29.65 -22.79
CA GLU A 220 -2.38 30.85 -22.20
C GLU A 220 -2.14 30.76 -20.68
N GLU A 221 -1.54 31.80 -20.08
CA GLU A 221 -1.11 31.80 -18.67
C GLU A 221 -0.29 30.54 -18.29
N ASP A 222 0.69 30.19 -19.13
CA ASP A 222 1.57 29.01 -19.01
C ASP A 222 0.88 27.64 -18.98
N LYS A 223 -0.43 27.58 -19.26
CA LYS A 223 -1.19 26.34 -19.41
C LYS A 223 -1.56 26.10 -20.86
N ARG A 224 -1.70 24.84 -21.25
CA ARG A 224 -2.22 24.48 -22.58
C ARG A 224 -3.55 25.19 -22.79
N LYS A 225 -3.65 26.00 -23.85
CA LYS A 225 -4.90 26.62 -24.25
C LYS A 225 -5.82 25.55 -24.84
N VAL A 226 -7.04 25.52 -24.35
CA VAL A 226 -8.06 24.54 -24.74
C VAL A 226 -9.28 25.27 -25.30
N PHE A 227 -9.81 24.78 -26.40
CA PHE A 227 -11.03 25.23 -27.05
C PHE A 227 -12.13 24.19 -26.85
N GLU A 228 -13.34 24.63 -26.52
CA GLU A 228 -14.47 23.74 -26.28
C GLU A 228 -14.96 23.05 -27.55
N THR A 229 -14.82 23.70 -28.71
CA THR A 229 -15.29 23.16 -30.00
C THR A 229 -14.22 23.23 -31.07
N LYS A 230 -14.33 22.33 -32.06
CA LYS A 230 -13.44 22.31 -33.23
C LYS A 230 -13.53 23.59 -34.04
N GLU A 231 -14.73 24.18 -34.12
CA GLU A 231 -14.97 25.43 -34.84
C GLU A 231 -14.21 26.60 -34.20
N LEU A 232 -14.24 26.74 -32.87
CA LEU A 232 -13.47 27.77 -32.16
C LEU A 232 -11.96 27.60 -32.39
N ALA A 233 -11.46 26.37 -32.33
CA ALA A 233 -10.05 26.07 -32.63
C ALA A 233 -9.70 26.38 -34.09
N GLN A 234 -10.59 26.07 -35.04
CA GLN A 234 -10.38 26.30 -36.47
C GLN A 234 -10.38 27.80 -36.79
N ASN A 235 -11.30 28.57 -36.22
CA ASN A 235 -11.36 30.02 -36.39
C ASN A 235 -10.06 30.66 -35.86
N PHE A 236 -9.62 30.28 -34.67
CA PHE A 236 -8.34 30.73 -34.12
C PHE A 236 -7.18 30.33 -35.03
N LEU A 237 -7.16 29.09 -35.54
CA LEU A 237 -6.10 28.62 -36.41
C LEU A 237 -6.06 29.37 -37.75
N ASN A 238 -7.21 29.71 -38.31
CA ASN A 238 -7.31 30.50 -39.54
C ASN A 238 -6.73 31.90 -39.32
N ASP A 239 -7.05 32.56 -38.19
CA ASP A 239 -6.46 33.85 -37.82
C ASP A 239 -4.94 33.75 -37.62
N LEU A 240 -4.47 32.65 -37.03
CA LEU A 240 -3.05 32.39 -36.86
C LEU A 240 -2.33 32.18 -38.20
N LYS A 241 -2.98 31.54 -39.20
CA LYS A 241 -2.45 31.33 -40.55
C LYS A 241 -2.61 32.54 -41.48
N ASN A 242 -3.57 33.43 -41.21
CA ASN A 242 -3.83 34.60 -42.05
C ASN A 242 -2.62 35.55 -42.07
N ASN A 243 -2.13 35.89 -43.25
CA ASN A 243 -0.97 36.74 -43.53
C ASN A 243 0.41 36.18 -43.10
N LEU A 244 1.16 35.70 -44.10
CA LEU A 244 2.58 35.28 -44.11
C LEU A 244 2.90 34.01 -43.30
N ASN A 245 3.81 33.17 -43.85
CA ASN A 245 4.41 32.01 -43.19
C ASN A 245 4.92 32.41 -41.80
N PRO A 246 4.17 32.13 -40.72
CA PRO A 246 4.57 32.59 -39.41
C PRO A 246 5.82 31.81 -38.98
N LEU A 247 6.80 32.51 -38.44
CA LEU A 247 7.98 31.90 -37.84
C LEU A 247 7.75 31.76 -36.33
N ALA A 248 8.26 30.67 -35.76
CA ALA A 248 8.31 30.52 -34.31
C ALA A 248 9.57 31.20 -33.79
N PHE A 249 9.41 32.22 -32.97
CA PHE A 249 10.51 32.93 -32.34
C PHE A 249 10.80 32.33 -30.97
N LEU A 250 12.01 31.81 -30.77
CA LEU A 250 12.43 31.28 -29.47
C LEU A 250 12.64 32.45 -28.48
N ASP A 251 11.69 32.61 -27.55
CA ASP A 251 11.61 33.72 -26.60
C ASP A 251 12.45 33.45 -25.34
N SER A 252 12.33 32.24 -24.79
CA SER A 252 13.11 31.84 -23.61
C SER A 252 13.40 30.34 -23.57
N ILE A 253 14.49 30.00 -22.90
CA ILE A 253 14.92 28.65 -22.56
C ILE A 253 15.01 28.59 -21.04
N GLU A 254 14.26 27.70 -20.42
CA GLU A 254 14.33 27.44 -18.98
C GLU A 254 14.85 26.03 -18.74
N GLN A 255 16.00 25.93 -18.07
CA GLN A 255 16.56 24.65 -17.63
C GLN A 255 16.51 24.58 -16.11
N LYS A 256 15.91 23.51 -15.59
CA LYS A 256 15.79 23.26 -14.16
C LYS A 256 16.05 21.79 -13.88
N ASP A 257 16.94 21.53 -12.94
CA ASP A 257 17.12 20.19 -12.41
C ASP A 257 15.96 19.84 -11.49
N LYS A 258 15.37 18.67 -11.72
CA LYS A 258 14.29 18.09 -10.91
C LYS A 258 14.79 16.78 -10.32
N GLU A 259 14.74 16.70 -9.00
CA GLU A 259 15.09 15.49 -8.27
C GLU A 259 13.89 14.57 -8.10
N LYS A 260 14.07 13.28 -8.41
CA LYS A 260 13.12 12.22 -8.07
C LYS A 260 13.73 11.40 -6.93
N ALA A 261 13.09 11.47 -5.76
CA ALA A 261 13.52 10.73 -4.59
C ALA A 261 13.35 9.21 -4.79
N PRO A 262 14.23 8.38 -4.17
CA PRO A 262 14.02 6.95 -4.10
C PRO A 262 12.69 6.60 -3.43
N PRO A 263 12.16 5.38 -3.69
CA PRO A 263 11.04 4.87 -2.91
C PRO A 263 11.43 4.82 -1.44
N LYS A 264 10.48 5.20 -0.58
CA LYS A 264 10.65 5.08 0.87
C LYS A 264 10.58 3.60 1.29
N PRO A 265 11.11 3.25 2.47
CA PRO A 265 10.94 1.91 3.03
C PRO A 265 9.47 1.52 3.09
N PHE A 266 9.18 0.25 2.81
CA PHE A 266 7.80 -0.19 2.68
C PHE A 266 7.01 -0.08 3.99
N THR A 267 5.84 0.56 3.90
CA THR A 267 4.71 0.27 4.78
C THR A 267 3.93 -0.91 4.22
N THR A 268 2.96 -1.45 4.96
CA THR A 268 2.04 -2.46 4.44
C THR A 268 1.30 -1.98 3.19
N SER A 269 0.82 -0.73 3.20
CA SER A 269 0.09 -0.16 2.06
C SER A 269 0.96 -0.11 0.80
N ASN A 270 2.19 0.40 0.93
CA ASN A 270 3.12 0.52 -0.18
C ASN A 270 3.59 -0.84 -0.71
N LEU A 271 3.88 -1.82 0.16
CA LEU A 271 4.23 -3.18 -0.26
C LEU A 271 3.10 -3.83 -1.06
N LEU A 272 1.86 -3.73 -0.58
CA LEU A 272 0.71 -4.30 -1.30
C LEU A 272 0.48 -3.60 -2.64
N LYS A 273 0.61 -2.27 -2.69
CA LYS A 273 0.45 -1.48 -3.92
C LYS A 273 1.48 -1.87 -4.97
N ASP A 274 2.75 -1.91 -4.59
CA ASP A 274 3.84 -2.23 -5.49
C ASP A 274 3.87 -3.72 -5.85
N GLY A 275 3.51 -4.61 -4.93
CA GLY A 275 3.38 -6.04 -5.22
C GLY A 275 2.31 -6.33 -6.28
N VAL A 276 1.14 -5.67 -6.21
CA VAL A 276 0.10 -5.83 -7.23
C VAL A 276 0.59 -5.31 -8.59
N ARG A 277 1.27 -4.16 -8.60
CA ARG A 277 1.73 -3.52 -9.83
C ARG A 277 2.90 -4.26 -10.50
N ILE A 278 3.86 -4.72 -9.70
CA ILE A 278 5.15 -5.25 -10.19
C ILE A 278 5.12 -6.78 -10.30
N LEU A 279 4.46 -7.46 -9.36
CA LEU A 279 4.42 -8.93 -9.33
C LEU A 279 3.13 -9.49 -9.95
N GLU A 280 2.17 -8.62 -10.28
CA GLU A 280 0.84 -8.99 -10.80
C GLU A 280 0.05 -9.95 -9.88
N MET A 281 0.40 -9.95 -8.58
CA MET A 281 -0.23 -10.79 -7.56
C MET A 281 -1.40 -10.08 -6.89
N GLY A 282 -2.38 -10.84 -6.39
CA GLY A 282 -3.46 -10.26 -5.57
C GLY A 282 -2.94 -9.82 -4.19
N VAL A 283 -3.58 -8.83 -3.57
CA VAL A 283 -3.15 -8.29 -2.25
C VAL A 283 -3.08 -9.36 -1.17
N LYS A 284 -3.99 -10.34 -1.20
CA LYS A 284 -4.01 -11.48 -0.28
C LYS A 284 -2.77 -12.37 -0.42
N GLN A 285 -2.40 -12.70 -1.66
CA GLN A 285 -1.24 -13.54 -1.93
C GLN A 285 0.04 -12.85 -1.44
N ILE A 286 0.23 -11.57 -1.78
CA ILE A 286 1.40 -10.78 -1.35
C ILE A 286 1.52 -10.78 0.18
N GLN A 287 0.39 -10.56 0.89
CA GLN A 287 0.39 -10.57 2.34
C GLN A 287 0.72 -11.95 2.92
N GLU A 288 0.23 -13.04 2.33
CA GLU A 288 0.54 -14.41 2.76
C GLU A 288 2.02 -14.77 2.55
N HIS A 289 2.59 -14.41 1.40
CA HIS A 289 4.01 -14.60 1.11
C HIS A 289 4.90 -13.76 2.05
N ALA A 290 4.56 -12.49 2.26
CA ALA A 290 5.26 -11.63 3.21
C ALA A 290 5.18 -12.17 4.64
N GLN A 291 4.02 -12.71 5.07
CA GLN A 291 3.87 -13.32 6.38
C GLN A 291 4.84 -14.51 6.55
N LYS A 292 4.95 -15.39 5.55
CA LYS A 292 5.90 -16.50 5.60
C LYS A 292 7.35 -16.02 5.71
N LEU A 293 7.73 -14.99 4.95
CA LEU A 293 9.06 -14.40 5.00
C LEU A 293 9.38 -13.83 6.39
N PHE A 294 8.42 -13.15 7.03
CA PHE A 294 8.56 -12.66 8.40
C PHE A 294 8.73 -13.82 9.40
N GLU A 295 7.87 -14.84 9.30
CA GLU A 295 7.92 -16.01 10.18
C GLU A 295 9.21 -16.82 10.04
N ALA A 296 9.80 -16.82 8.83
CA ALA A 296 11.11 -17.39 8.53
C ALA A 296 12.28 -16.52 9.04
N GLY A 297 12.02 -15.26 9.41
CA GLY A 297 13.03 -14.32 9.92
C GLY A 297 13.81 -13.57 8.83
N LEU A 298 13.31 -13.54 7.59
CA LEU A 298 13.94 -12.87 6.45
C LEU A 298 13.59 -11.38 6.33
N ILE A 299 12.41 -10.99 6.83
CA ILE A 299 11.94 -9.60 6.83
C ILE A 299 11.40 -9.19 8.20
N THR A 300 11.27 -7.89 8.42
CA THR A 300 10.59 -7.31 9.59
C THR A 300 9.07 -7.50 9.54
N TYR A 301 8.40 -7.19 10.65
CA TYR A 301 6.96 -7.35 10.80
C TYR A 301 6.15 -6.64 9.69
N ILE A 302 5.26 -7.39 9.03
CA ILE A 302 4.62 -6.94 7.78
C ILE A 302 3.41 -6.01 7.97
N ARG A 303 2.93 -5.81 9.21
CA ARG A 303 1.79 -4.94 9.52
C ARG A 303 2.28 -3.66 10.18
N THR A 304 2.70 -2.72 9.36
CA THR A 304 3.31 -1.46 9.78
C THR A 304 2.82 -0.33 8.89
N ASP A 305 2.57 0.82 9.51
CA ASP A 305 2.33 2.11 8.87
C ASP A 305 3.56 3.03 9.00
N SER A 306 4.68 2.49 9.52
CA SER A 306 5.93 3.22 9.70
C SER A 306 6.85 3.03 8.52
N GLU A 307 7.48 4.13 8.11
CA GLU A 307 8.58 4.14 7.13
C GLU A 307 9.94 4.10 7.83
N SER A 308 9.99 4.07 9.17
CA SER A 308 11.23 4.19 9.94
C SER A 308 12.12 2.96 9.85
N LEU A 309 13.43 3.19 9.95
CA LEU A 309 14.45 2.16 10.07
C LEU A 309 15.22 2.39 11.37
N SER A 310 15.56 1.33 12.09
CA SER A 310 16.33 1.41 13.32
C SER A 310 17.74 1.91 13.03
N LYS A 311 18.32 2.61 14.01
CA LYS A 311 19.68 3.13 13.89
C LYS A 311 20.69 2.00 13.74
N GLU A 312 20.47 0.91 14.46
CA GLU A 312 21.27 -0.31 14.37
C GLU A 312 21.27 -0.87 12.95
N TYR A 313 20.09 -1.02 12.33
CA TYR A 313 19.99 -1.51 10.96
C TYR A 313 20.58 -0.54 9.93
N LEU A 314 20.37 0.77 10.09
CA LEU A 314 20.93 1.79 9.19
C LEU A 314 22.48 1.76 9.20
N GLN A 315 23.10 1.51 10.36
CA GLN A 315 24.55 1.35 10.47
C GLN A 315 25.04 0.07 9.79
N GLU A 316 24.35 -1.06 10.00
CA GLU A 316 24.67 -2.32 9.34
C GLU A 316 24.52 -2.22 7.81
N HIS A 317 23.42 -1.61 7.35
CA HIS A 317 23.15 -1.38 5.94
C HIS A 317 24.21 -0.47 5.31
N LYS A 318 24.64 0.60 5.99
CA LYS A 318 25.73 1.46 5.52
C LYS A 318 27.02 0.68 5.37
N ALA A 319 27.43 -0.03 6.43
CA ALA A 319 28.69 -0.77 6.45
C ALA A 319 28.77 -1.82 5.34
N PHE A 320 27.63 -2.41 4.93
CA PHE A 320 27.57 -3.40 3.87
C PHE A 320 27.48 -2.79 2.46
N PHE A 321 26.53 -1.88 2.22
CA PHE A 321 26.19 -1.44 0.86
C PHE A 321 26.97 -0.22 0.37
N GLU A 322 27.55 0.60 1.25
CA GLU A 322 28.31 1.80 0.83
C GLU A 322 29.52 1.44 -0.03
N GLY A 323 30.22 0.34 0.30
CA GLY A 323 31.35 -0.15 -0.50
C GLY A 323 30.94 -0.83 -1.81
N ILE A 324 29.73 -1.40 -1.87
CA ILE A 324 29.19 -2.08 -3.06
C ILE A 324 28.66 -1.07 -4.07
N TYR A 325 27.97 -0.03 -3.58
CA TYR A 325 27.32 1.00 -4.40
C TYR A 325 27.83 2.42 -4.07
N PRO A 326 29.14 2.71 -4.13
CA PRO A 326 29.70 3.97 -3.61
C PRO A 326 29.20 5.22 -4.35
N SER A 327 28.86 5.09 -5.63
CA SER A 327 28.33 6.21 -6.43
C SER A 327 26.85 6.49 -6.16
N VAL A 328 26.11 5.50 -5.63
CA VAL A 328 24.64 5.52 -5.52
C VAL A 328 24.17 5.59 -4.06
N TYR A 329 24.92 5.05 -3.11
CA TYR A 329 24.53 4.97 -1.70
C TYR A 329 24.41 6.36 -1.07
N GLU A 330 23.38 6.54 -0.23
CA GLU A 330 23.19 7.71 0.61
C GLU A 330 22.45 7.33 1.89
N TYR A 331 23.03 7.68 3.04
CA TYR A 331 22.41 7.44 4.35
C TYR A 331 21.16 8.30 4.51
N ARG A 332 20.00 7.67 4.70
CA ARG A 332 18.70 8.34 4.82
C ARG A 332 17.93 7.86 6.04
N GLU A 333 17.56 8.81 6.88
CA GLU A 333 16.64 8.56 7.98
C GLU A 333 15.19 8.79 7.55
N TYR A 334 14.33 7.87 7.97
CA TYR A 334 12.89 7.95 7.77
C TYR A 334 12.20 8.01 9.13
N LYS A 335 11.18 8.85 9.23
CA LYS A 335 10.36 8.97 10.45
C LYS A 335 9.04 8.27 10.24
N ALA A 336 8.46 7.78 11.33
CA ALA A 336 7.07 7.32 11.31
C ALA A 336 6.16 8.46 10.80
N GLY A 337 5.17 8.13 9.98
CA GLY A 337 4.23 9.12 9.45
C GLY A 337 3.41 9.75 10.57
N LYS A 338 2.87 10.97 10.35
CA LYS A 338 2.07 11.71 11.35
C LYS A 338 0.86 10.94 11.91
N ASN A 339 0.35 9.97 11.14
CA ASN A 339 -0.79 9.13 11.51
C ASN A 339 -0.39 7.73 11.95
N SER A 340 0.92 7.42 12.03
CA SER A 340 1.39 6.13 12.49
C SER A 340 1.03 5.96 13.95
N GLN A 341 0.23 4.92 14.24
CA GLN A 341 -0.18 4.61 15.61
C GLN A 341 0.84 3.69 16.31
N ALA A 342 1.93 3.35 15.62
CA ALA A 342 2.95 2.44 16.09
C ALA A 342 4.33 3.11 16.02
N GLU A 343 4.63 4.00 16.98
CA GLU A 343 5.97 4.58 17.12
C GLU A 343 7.07 3.51 17.34
N ALA A 344 6.69 2.29 17.71
CA ALA A 344 7.59 1.16 17.95
C ALA A 344 7.80 0.23 16.73
N HIS A 345 7.12 0.44 15.60
CA HIS A 345 7.28 -0.44 14.42
C HIS A 345 8.27 0.16 13.42
N GLU A 346 9.14 -0.68 12.88
CA GLU A 346 9.94 -0.37 11.70
C GLU A 346 9.12 -0.59 10.41
N ALA A 347 9.65 -0.08 9.31
CA ALA A 347 9.25 -0.43 7.96
C ALA A 347 9.48 -1.92 7.65
N ILE A 348 8.84 -2.40 6.59
CA ILE A 348 9.06 -3.72 6.01
C ILE A 348 10.37 -3.69 5.21
N ARG A 349 11.39 -4.36 5.73
CA ARG A 349 12.74 -4.44 5.17
C ARG A 349 13.32 -5.84 5.35
N ILE A 350 14.39 -6.16 4.63
CA ILE A 350 15.17 -7.39 4.90
C ILE A 350 15.81 -7.31 6.30
N THR A 351 15.93 -8.45 6.97
CA THR A 351 16.52 -8.50 8.32
C THR A 351 18.03 -8.41 8.33
N ARG A 352 18.69 -8.82 7.24
CA ARG A 352 20.14 -8.84 7.11
C ARG A 352 20.59 -8.39 5.72
N PRO A 353 21.55 -7.45 5.60
CA PRO A 353 22.19 -7.12 4.34
C PRO A 353 22.92 -8.33 3.71
N HIS A 354 22.72 -8.52 2.40
CA HIS A 354 23.42 -9.51 1.58
C HIS A 354 23.43 -9.07 0.11
N CYS A 355 24.26 -9.72 -0.71
CA CYS A 355 24.34 -9.45 -2.15
C CYS A 355 23.09 -9.98 -2.89
N TYR A 356 22.81 -9.43 -4.08
CA TYR A 356 21.66 -9.85 -4.89
C TYR A 356 21.83 -11.29 -5.39
N GLU A 357 23.07 -11.69 -5.70
CA GLU A 357 23.43 -13.03 -6.18
C GLU A 357 23.13 -14.12 -5.14
N ASP A 358 23.19 -13.76 -3.85
CA ASP A 358 22.92 -14.67 -2.74
C ASP A 358 21.44 -14.76 -2.38
N LEU A 359 20.56 -13.96 -3.00
CA LEU A 359 19.16 -13.80 -2.59
C LEU A 359 18.42 -15.15 -2.53
N LYS A 360 18.55 -15.97 -3.58
CA LYS A 360 17.95 -17.31 -3.62
C LYS A 360 18.51 -18.22 -2.53
N LYS A 361 19.82 -18.23 -2.34
CA LYS A 361 20.50 -19.05 -1.33
C LYS A 361 20.05 -18.68 0.08
N VAL A 362 19.96 -17.39 0.39
CA VAL A 362 19.48 -16.87 1.69
C VAL A 362 18.04 -17.32 1.96
N CYS A 363 17.16 -17.29 0.96
CA CYS A 363 15.80 -17.82 1.10
C CYS A 363 15.79 -19.34 1.36
N GLU A 364 16.58 -20.11 0.60
CA GLU A 364 16.66 -21.57 0.72
C GLU A 364 17.18 -22.02 2.10
N GLU A 365 18.17 -21.33 2.67
CA GLU A 365 18.68 -21.56 4.03
C GLU A 365 17.59 -21.41 5.11
N HIS A 366 16.53 -20.67 4.80
CA HIS A 366 15.37 -20.46 5.67
C HIS A 366 14.14 -21.29 5.27
N ASN A 367 14.32 -22.31 4.41
CA ASN A 367 13.26 -23.18 3.86
C ASN A 367 12.21 -22.41 3.03
N ILE A 368 12.58 -21.28 2.44
CA ILE A 368 11.76 -20.54 1.49
C ILE A 368 12.20 -20.93 0.08
N THR A 369 11.48 -21.88 -0.52
CA THR A 369 11.78 -22.43 -1.85
C THR A 369 10.73 -22.10 -2.90
N ASP A 370 9.61 -21.51 -2.51
CA ASP A 370 8.53 -21.11 -3.40
C ASP A 370 8.92 -19.87 -4.21
N THR A 371 8.64 -19.91 -5.52
CA THR A 371 9.03 -18.83 -6.45
C THR A 371 8.32 -17.52 -6.13
N ASP A 372 7.09 -17.55 -5.66
CA ASP A 372 6.33 -16.33 -5.35
C ASP A 372 6.77 -15.73 -4.01
N ASP A 373 7.15 -16.57 -3.03
CA ASP A 373 7.86 -16.11 -1.81
C ASP A 373 9.17 -15.38 -2.20
N LEU A 374 9.95 -15.94 -3.13
CA LEU A 374 11.20 -15.34 -3.63
C LEU A 374 10.96 -14.00 -4.35
N LYS A 375 9.91 -13.89 -5.15
CA LYS A 375 9.52 -12.64 -5.83
C LYS A 375 9.17 -11.54 -4.84
N VAL A 376 8.38 -11.85 -3.80
CA VAL A 376 8.02 -10.89 -2.75
C VAL A 376 9.26 -10.46 -1.95
N TYR A 377 10.14 -11.41 -1.62
CA TYR A 377 11.42 -11.09 -0.97
C TYR A 377 12.29 -10.17 -1.83
N THR A 378 12.38 -10.45 -3.13
CA THR A 378 13.13 -9.63 -4.11
C THR A 378 12.59 -8.21 -4.19
N LEU A 379 11.26 -8.04 -4.17
CA LEU A 379 10.63 -6.73 -4.14
C LEU A 379 11.02 -5.94 -2.87
N ILE A 380 10.96 -6.57 -1.70
CA ILE A 380 11.34 -5.96 -0.41
C ILE A 380 12.84 -5.64 -0.38
N PHE A 381 13.68 -6.53 -0.90
CA PHE A 381 15.13 -6.35 -1.03
C PHE A 381 15.47 -5.08 -1.81
N PHE A 382 14.92 -4.94 -3.02
CA PHE A 382 15.19 -3.76 -3.84
C PHE A 382 14.66 -2.47 -3.21
N ASN A 383 13.48 -2.50 -2.58
CA ASN A 383 12.97 -1.33 -1.87
C ASN A 383 13.90 -0.92 -0.71
N THR A 384 14.38 -1.90 0.06
CA THR A 384 15.27 -1.65 1.20
C THR A 384 16.54 -0.93 0.74
N ILE A 385 17.21 -1.42 -0.29
CA ILE A 385 18.46 -0.83 -0.81
C ILE A 385 18.19 0.52 -1.48
N CYS A 386 17.17 0.60 -2.35
CA CYS A 386 16.82 1.84 -3.03
C CYS A 386 16.51 2.97 -2.04
N SER A 387 15.90 2.66 -0.88
CA SER A 387 15.60 3.66 0.14
C SER A 387 16.85 4.35 0.71
N GLN A 388 18.03 3.73 0.60
CA GLN A 388 19.31 4.27 1.06
C GLN A 388 20.19 4.71 -0.12
N SER A 389 19.57 5.33 -1.13
CA SER A 389 20.23 5.73 -2.36
C SER A 389 19.96 7.20 -2.72
N LYS A 390 20.85 7.78 -3.52
CA LYS A 390 20.74 9.14 -4.04
C LYS A 390 19.51 9.30 -4.94
N ASN A 391 19.02 10.54 -5.01
CA ASN A 391 17.97 10.93 -5.94
C ASN A 391 18.39 10.67 -7.40
N ALA A 392 17.43 10.31 -8.23
CA ALA A 392 17.60 10.44 -9.68
C ALA A 392 17.47 11.93 -10.04
N ILE A 393 18.34 12.44 -10.91
CA ILE A 393 18.33 13.85 -11.32
C ILE A 393 17.95 13.91 -12.79
N TYR A 394 16.89 14.67 -13.07
CA TYR A 394 16.42 14.97 -14.42
C TYR A 394 16.68 16.43 -14.73
N GLU A 395 17.20 16.74 -15.91
CA GLU A 395 17.19 18.10 -16.44
C GLU A 395 15.91 18.31 -17.22
N ASN A 396 15.07 19.24 -16.74
CA ASN A 396 13.88 19.64 -17.44
C ASN A 396 14.16 20.92 -18.24
N THR A 397 14.08 20.82 -19.55
CA THR A 397 14.21 21.96 -20.47
C THR A 397 12.83 22.36 -20.97
N THR A 398 12.47 23.63 -20.79
CA THR A 398 11.26 24.23 -21.34
C THR A 398 11.65 25.32 -22.34
N LEU A 399 11.16 25.18 -23.56
CA LEU A 399 11.35 26.16 -24.63
C LEU A 399 10.04 26.91 -24.84
N ASN A 400 10.08 28.23 -24.70
CA ASN A 400 8.93 29.10 -24.94
C ASN A 400 9.12 29.84 -26.26
N PHE A 401 8.10 29.81 -27.09
CA PHE A 401 8.09 30.39 -28.41
C PHE A 401 7.00 31.46 -28.52
N LYS A 402 7.25 32.48 -29.33
CA LYS A 402 6.24 33.42 -29.79
C LYS A 402 5.93 33.15 -31.25
N VAL A 403 4.65 32.98 -31.53
CA VAL A 403 4.10 32.93 -32.90
C VAL A 403 3.11 34.07 -33.00
N LYS A 404 3.49 35.14 -33.71
CA LYS A 404 2.77 36.44 -33.67
C LYS A 404 2.65 36.93 -32.21
N THR A 405 1.43 37.13 -31.72
CA THR A 405 1.12 37.58 -30.36
C THR A 405 0.89 36.43 -29.38
N HIS A 406 0.96 35.17 -29.84
CA HIS A 406 0.61 34.01 -29.05
C HIS A 406 1.83 33.26 -28.54
N SER A 407 1.71 32.70 -27.34
CA SER A 407 2.75 31.90 -26.70
C SER A 407 2.58 30.42 -27.05
N PHE A 408 3.67 29.76 -27.38
CA PHE A 408 3.75 28.32 -27.58
C PHE A 408 4.87 27.75 -26.70
N LYS A 409 4.76 26.47 -26.32
CA LYS A 409 5.71 25.81 -25.42
C LYS A 409 5.95 24.37 -25.81
N CYS A 410 7.18 23.91 -25.63
CA CYS A 410 7.50 22.48 -25.52
C CYS A 410 8.45 22.23 -24.35
N SER A 411 8.43 21.00 -23.85
CA SER A 411 9.09 20.62 -22.60
C SER A 411 9.69 19.22 -22.75
N PHE A 412 10.95 19.07 -22.36
CA PHE A 412 11.75 17.85 -22.48
C PHE A 412 12.39 17.52 -21.14
N SER A 413 12.55 16.23 -20.86
CA SER A 413 13.23 15.77 -19.65
C SER A 413 14.32 14.78 -20.02
N GLN A 414 15.53 15.02 -19.53
CA GLN A 414 16.68 14.15 -19.76
C GLN A 414 17.23 13.66 -18.42
N LEU A 415 17.47 12.35 -18.30
CA LEU A 415 18.06 11.77 -17.10
C LEU A 415 19.55 12.11 -17.02
N LYS A 416 19.93 13.05 -16.14
CA LYS A 416 21.33 13.42 -15.87
C LYS A 416 22.04 12.42 -14.96
N SER A 417 21.36 11.92 -13.94
CA SER A 417 21.91 10.96 -12.98
C SER A 417 20.88 9.92 -12.61
N LYS A 418 21.24 8.64 -12.73
CA LYS A 418 20.35 7.52 -12.41
C LYS A 418 19.97 7.46 -10.91
N GLY A 419 20.87 7.85 -10.01
CA GLY A 419 20.67 7.68 -8.57
C GLY A 419 20.24 6.25 -8.23
N PHE A 420 19.19 6.10 -7.42
CA PHE A 420 18.61 4.79 -7.06
C PHE A 420 18.19 3.92 -8.25
N LYS A 421 17.92 4.50 -9.43
CA LYS A 421 17.60 3.74 -10.66
C LYS A 421 18.78 2.94 -11.22
N ALA A 422 19.98 3.12 -10.69
CA ALA A 422 21.14 2.29 -11.06
C ALA A 422 21.14 0.92 -10.37
N ILE A 423 20.38 0.74 -9.27
CA ILE A 423 20.35 -0.52 -8.50
C ILE A 423 19.39 -1.55 -9.10
N LYS A 424 18.33 -1.08 -9.74
CA LYS A 424 17.34 -1.91 -10.42
C LYS A 424 17.13 -1.31 -11.79
N ASP A 425 17.32 -2.10 -12.85
CA ASP A 425 16.87 -1.73 -14.19
C ASP A 425 15.34 -1.58 -14.12
N SER A 426 14.89 -0.37 -13.81
CA SER A 426 13.48 -0.04 -13.81
C SER A 426 13.08 0.09 -15.27
N GLU A 427 12.42 -0.93 -15.81
CA GLU A 427 11.60 -0.76 -17.01
C GLU A 427 10.60 0.38 -16.72
N GLU A 428 10.90 1.52 -17.33
CA GLU A 428 10.03 2.64 -17.72
C GLU A 428 8.79 2.94 -16.85
N GLU A 429 8.96 3.77 -15.82
CA GLU A 429 7.93 4.79 -15.56
C GLU A 429 8.23 5.97 -16.50
N LYS A 430 7.59 5.96 -17.69
CA LYS A 430 7.50 7.17 -18.52
C LYS A 430 6.59 8.16 -17.79
N ASP A 431 7.14 9.28 -17.33
CA ASP A 431 6.32 10.40 -16.86
C ASP A 431 5.52 10.91 -18.07
N GLU A 432 4.18 10.79 -18.05
CA GLU A 432 3.30 11.09 -19.19
C GLU A 432 3.45 12.53 -19.74
N GLU A 433 4.03 13.45 -18.96
CA GLU A 433 4.19 14.86 -19.31
C GLU A 433 5.49 15.19 -20.05
N TRP A 434 6.51 14.32 -20.00
CA TRP A 434 7.83 14.62 -20.51
C TRP A 434 8.22 13.60 -21.57
N VAL A 435 8.56 14.10 -22.76
CA VAL A 435 9.11 13.27 -23.82
C VAL A 435 10.60 13.14 -23.57
N GLU A 436 11.09 11.90 -23.45
CA GLU A 436 12.54 11.64 -23.56
C GLU A 436 12.96 11.98 -24.99
N SER A 437 13.90 12.91 -25.13
CA SER A 437 14.44 13.27 -26.44
C SER A 437 15.96 13.27 -26.40
N ASP A 438 16.57 12.68 -27.43
CA ASP A 438 18.02 12.76 -27.69
C ASP A 438 18.41 14.07 -28.39
N ILE A 439 17.48 15.02 -28.52
CA ILE A 439 17.72 16.31 -29.18
C ILE A 439 18.59 17.17 -28.26
N ASP A 440 19.78 17.53 -28.74
CA ASP A 440 20.67 18.45 -28.05
C ASP A 440 20.22 19.91 -28.24
N PHE A 441 19.50 20.42 -27.25
CA PHE A 441 19.00 21.79 -27.22
C PHE A 441 20.06 22.82 -26.84
N SER A 442 21.27 22.42 -26.46
CA SER A 442 22.36 23.36 -26.11
C SER A 442 22.79 24.22 -27.30
N SER A 443 22.52 23.73 -28.51
CA SER A 443 22.77 24.43 -29.78
C SER A 443 21.73 25.50 -30.12
N LEU A 444 20.58 25.55 -29.42
CA LEU A 444 19.54 26.54 -29.67
C LEU A 444 19.92 27.91 -29.11
N GLN A 445 20.02 28.90 -30.00
CA GLN A 445 20.26 30.28 -29.61
C GLN A 445 18.94 31.02 -29.37
N LEU A 446 18.85 31.76 -28.26
CA LEU A 446 17.73 32.67 -28.01
C LEU A 446 17.52 33.61 -29.19
N LYS A 447 16.26 33.97 -29.42
CA LYS A 447 15.83 34.87 -30.50
C LYS A 447 16.01 34.30 -31.92
N THR A 448 16.30 33.00 -32.05
CA THR A 448 16.29 32.31 -33.34
C THR A 448 14.86 32.20 -33.85
N GLN A 449 14.68 32.44 -35.15
CA GLN A 449 13.43 32.19 -35.85
C GLN A 449 13.48 30.81 -36.48
N MET A 450 12.47 29.99 -36.20
CA MET A 450 12.33 28.65 -36.73
C MET A 450 11.16 28.60 -37.73
N PRO A 451 11.33 27.95 -38.89
CA PRO A 451 10.23 27.71 -39.81
C PRO A 451 9.13 26.90 -39.14
N ILE A 452 7.88 27.36 -39.27
CA ILE A 452 6.72 26.53 -38.95
C ILE A 452 6.40 25.71 -40.20
N LEU A 453 6.47 24.40 -40.06
CA LEU A 453 6.19 23.43 -41.12
C LEU A 453 4.69 23.15 -41.26
N ASP A 454 3.98 23.08 -40.13
CA ASP A 454 2.54 22.84 -40.12
C ASP A 454 1.89 23.30 -38.80
N PHE A 455 0.57 23.37 -38.79
CA PHE A 455 -0.23 23.52 -37.59
C PHE A 455 -1.33 22.47 -37.53
N ASN A 456 -1.47 21.86 -36.36
CA ASN A 456 -2.44 20.82 -36.10
C ASN A 456 -3.42 21.23 -35.01
N ILE A 457 -4.70 20.91 -35.22
CA ILE A 457 -5.69 20.89 -34.15
C ILE A 457 -5.62 19.51 -33.52
N LYS A 458 -5.19 19.46 -32.26
CA LYS A 458 -5.12 18.23 -31.48
C LYS A 458 -6.38 18.07 -30.65
N GLU A 459 -7.05 16.95 -30.86
CA GLU A 459 -8.14 16.50 -30.01
C GLU A 459 -7.60 16.04 -28.64
N ILE A 460 -8.12 16.65 -27.58
CA ILE A 460 -7.91 16.27 -26.20
C ILE A 460 -9.18 15.58 -25.72
N LYS A 461 -9.08 14.27 -25.57
CA LYS A 461 -10.15 13.45 -25.01
C LYS A 461 -10.13 13.58 -23.49
N ALA A 462 -11.25 14.00 -22.91
CA ALA A 462 -11.45 13.93 -21.48
C ALA A 462 -11.31 12.46 -21.03
N LYS A 463 -10.57 12.24 -19.95
CA LYS A 463 -10.40 10.89 -19.36
C LYS A 463 -11.50 10.67 -18.32
N SER A 464 -12.24 9.56 -18.44
CA SER A 464 -13.13 9.10 -17.37
C SER A 464 -12.31 8.83 -16.10
N PRO A 465 -12.87 9.05 -14.89
CA PRO A 465 -12.26 8.54 -13.67
C PRO A 465 -11.94 7.05 -13.83
N SER A 466 -10.74 6.64 -13.43
CA SER A 466 -10.35 5.23 -13.53
C SER A 466 -10.97 4.44 -12.38
N PRO A 467 -11.60 3.28 -12.64
CA PRO A 467 -12.02 2.37 -11.58
C PRO A 467 -10.87 2.03 -10.66
N TYR A 468 -11.16 1.78 -9.39
CA TYR A 468 -10.17 1.25 -8.47
C TYR A 468 -9.70 -0.13 -8.94
N THR A 469 -8.44 -0.45 -8.70
CA THR A 469 -7.87 -1.81 -8.78
C THR A 469 -7.63 -2.27 -7.34
N GLU A 470 -7.14 -3.50 -7.15
CA GLU A 470 -6.76 -3.93 -5.79
C GLU A 470 -5.72 -2.99 -5.16
N SER A 471 -4.75 -2.51 -5.93
CA SER A 471 -3.72 -1.59 -5.44
C SER A 471 -4.27 -0.22 -5.08
N THR A 472 -5.10 0.37 -5.94
CA THR A 472 -5.68 1.70 -5.66
C THR A 472 -6.81 1.65 -4.64
N PHE A 473 -7.42 0.47 -4.39
CA PHE A 473 -8.33 0.25 -3.27
C PHE A 473 -7.63 0.42 -1.91
N ILE A 474 -6.40 -0.10 -1.75
CA ILE A 474 -5.63 0.10 -0.52
C ILE A 474 -5.32 1.58 -0.30
N ALA A 475 -4.88 2.28 -1.35
CA ALA A 475 -4.61 3.71 -1.31
C ALA A 475 -5.88 4.53 -0.99
N MET A 476 -7.03 4.13 -1.53
CA MET A 476 -8.32 4.74 -1.20
C MET A 476 -8.66 4.53 0.28
N MET A 477 -8.58 3.31 0.77
CA MET A 477 -8.82 3.00 2.19
C MET A 477 -7.94 3.84 3.12
N GLU A 478 -6.65 3.98 2.81
CA GLU A 478 -5.72 4.85 3.54
C GLU A 478 -6.09 6.33 3.46
N THR A 479 -6.37 6.85 2.26
CA THR A 479 -6.72 8.26 2.03
C THR A 479 -7.97 8.68 2.80
N TYR A 480 -8.99 7.83 2.83
CA TYR A 480 -10.23 8.07 3.58
C TYR A 480 -10.12 7.72 5.06
N GLY A 481 -8.97 7.21 5.54
CA GLY A 481 -8.77 6.78 6.92
C GLY A 481 -9.59 5.53 7.31
N ILE A 482 -10.12 4.80 6.32
CA ILE A 482 -10.96 3.62 6.47
C ILE A 482 -10.07 2.37 6.48
N GLY A 483 -10.10 1.61 7.56
CA GLY A 483 -9.24 0.43 7.72
C GLY A 483 -7.80 0.76 8.14
N ARG A 484 -6.98 -0.28 8.26
CA ARG A 484 -5.59 -0.25 8.76
C ARG A 484 -4.77 -1.34 8.04
N PRO A 485 -3.43 -1.36 8.17
CA PRO A 485 -2.58 -2.44 7.68
C PRO A 485 -3.12 -3.85 7.96
N SER A 486 -3.72 -4.06 9.12
CA SER A 486 -4.29 -5.35 9.52
C SER A 486 -5.63 -5.70 8.85
N THR A 487 -6.31 -4.76 8.19
CA THR A 487 -7.68 -4.94 7.71
C THR A 487 -7.88 -4.74 6.21
N TYR A 488 -6.97 -4.04 5.49
CA TYR A 488 -7.20 -3.69 4.08
C TYR A 488 -7.56 -4.90 3.22
N THR A 489 -6.73 -5.95 3.24
CA THR A 489 -6.94 -7.21 2.53
C THR A 489 -8.25 -7.89 2.96
N SER A 490 -8.55 -7.93 4.26
CA SER A 490 -9.75 -8.60 4.76
C SER A 490 -11.05 -7.90 4.33
N VAL A 491 -11.04 -6.57 4.25
CA VAL A 491 -12.19 -5.78 3.79
C VAL A 491 -12.43 -6.04 2.31
N PHE A 492 -11.37 -5.95 1.49
CA PHE A 492 -11.44 -6.23 0.06
C PHE A 492 -12.00 -7.65 -0.21
N GLU A 493 -11.42 -8.65 0.43
CA GLU A 493 -11.86 -10.04 0.30
C GLU A 493 -13.30 -10.25 0.78
N THR A 494 -13.74 -9.54 1.83
CA THR A 494 -15.13 -9.63 2.29
C THR A 494 -16.09 -9.10 1.23
N LEU A 495 -15.81 -7.93 0.63
CA LEU A 495 -16.64 -7.34 -0.41
C LEU A 495 -16.75 -8.25 -1.64
N LYS A 496 -15.60 -8.83 -2.04
CA LYS A 496 -15.52 -9.77 -3.17
C LYS A 496 -16.26 -11.08 -2.89
N ASN A 497 -16.01 -11.72 -1.75
CA ASN A 497 -16.62 -13.00 -1.38
C ASN A 497 -18.12 -12.90 -1.14
N LYS A 498 -18.61 -11.71 -0.77
CA LYS A 498 -20.05 -11.39 -0.68
C LYS A 498 -20.68 -10.97 -2.00
N ASN A 499 -19.93 -11.02 -3.11
CA ASN A 499 -20.39 -10.63 -4.44
C ASN A 499 -20.92 -9.18 -4.50
N TYR A 500 -20.37 -8.28 -3.68
CA TYR A 500 -20.69 -6.84 -3.75
C TYR A 500 -19.85 -6.13 -4.81
N ILE A 501 -18.68 -6.70 -5.11
CA ILE A 501 -17.78 -6.24 -6.15
C ILE A 501 -17.29 -7.43 -6.98
N THR A 502 -16.96 -7.16 -8.23
CA THR A 502 -16.28 -8.08 -9.14
C THR A 502 -14.96 -7.46 -9.61
N LEU A 503 -14.08 -8.30 -10.16
CA LEU A 503 -12.86 -7.86 -10.82
C LEU A 503 -13.00 -8.11 -12.32
N GLU A 504 -12.84 -7.05 -13.11
CA GLU A 504 -13.08 -7.07 -14.55
C GLU A 504 -11.84 -6.70 -15.36
N GLY A 505 -11.70 -7.37 -16.51
CA GLY A 505 -10.61 -7.16 -17.46
C GLY A 505 -9.24 -7.63 -16.98
N LYS A 506 -8.23 -7.46 -17.85
CA LYS A 506 -6.84 -7.86 -17.56
C LYS A 506 -6.24 -7.11 -16.36
N ASN A 507 -6.68 -5.87 -16.12
CA ASN A 507 -6.16 -5.01 -15.06
C ASN A 507 -6.90 -5.19 -13.73
N ARG A 508 -7.78 -6.18 -13.60
CA ARG A 508 -8.54 -6.50 -12.37
C ARG A 508 -9.22 -5.26 -11.77
N LYS A 509 -9.93 -4.51 -12.62
CA LYS A 509 -10.67 -3.31 -12.22
C LYS A 509 -11.84 -3.72 -11.32
N ILE A 510 -12.03 -3.02 -10.22
CA ILE A 510 -13.11 -3.24 -9.26
C ILE A 510 -14.38 -2.60 -9.79
N THR A 511 -15.39 -3.42 -10.02
CA THR A 511 -16.72 -2.98 -10.46
C THR A 511 -17.76 -3.35 -9.38
N PRO A 512 -18.55 -2.41 -8.86
CA PRO A 512 -19.66 -2.74 -7.97
C PRO A 512 -20.75 -3.54 -8.70
N THR A 513 -21.21 -4.64 -8.10
CA THR A 513 -22.30 -5.44 -8.67
C THR A 513 -23.65 -4.75 -8.47
N ALA A 514 -24.69 -5.22 -9.17
CA ALA A 514 -26.06 -4.76 -8.90
C ALA A 514 -26.47 -4.96 -7.43
N LEU A 515 -26.00 -6.04 -6.79
CA LEU A 515 -26.20 -6.29 -5.37
C LEU A 515 -25.45 -5.28 -4.49
N GLY A 516 -24.18 -4.99 -4.82
CA GLY A 516 -23.41 -3.99 -4.09
C GLY A 516 -24.04 -2.59 -4.15
N LYS A 517 -24.51 -2.20 -5.34
CA LYS A 517 -25.22 -0.93 -5.57
C LYS A 517 -26.52 -0.86 -4.76
N SER A 518 -27.34 -1.90 -4.79
CA SER A 518 -28.61 -1.91 -4.06
C SER A 518 -28.46 -1.80 -2.54
N ILE A 519 -27.38 -2.34 -1.97
CA ILE A 519 -27.05 -2.18 -0.54
C ILE A 519 -26.71 -0.73 -0.22
N VAL A 520 -25.88 -0.09 -1.04
CA VAL A 520 -25.52 1.33 -0.84
C VAL A 520 -26.73 2.23 -1.02
N ASP A 521 -27.51 2.01 -2.09
CA ASP A 521 -28.72 2.80 -2.35
C ASP A 521 -29.77 2.62 -1.26
N PHE A 522 -29.87 1.44 -0.63
CA PHE A 522 -30.73 1.24 0.54
C PHE A 522 -30.32 2.15 1.69
N PHE A 523 -29.06 2.12 2.12
CA PHE A 523 -28.60 2.95 3.24
C PHE A 523 -28.65 4.46 2.93
N LEU A 524 -28.45 4.85 1.67
CA LEU A 524 -28.52 6.26 1.27
C LEU A 524 -29.94 6.81 1.19
N ASN A 525 -30.97 5.97 1.02
CA ASN A 525 -32.36 6.42 0.84
C ASN A 525 -33.27 6.07 2.02
N ASP A 526 -32.82 5.24 2.96
CA ASP A 526 -33.63 4.81 4.08
C ASP A 526 -33.65 5.86 5.21
N SER A 527 -34.85 6.38 5.49
CA SER A 527 -35.07 7.42 6.50
C SER A 527 -34.73 7.02 7.93
N GLN A 528 -34.67 5.72 8.26
CA GLN A 528 -34.32 5.26 9.61
C GLN A 528 -32.81 5.18 9.82
N THR A 529 -32.06 4.90 8.76
CA THR A 529 -30.58 4.87 8.78
C THR A 529 -29.94 6.24 8.54
N GLN A 530 -30.69 7.20 7.99
CA GLN A 530 -30.27 8.61 7.87
C GLN A 530 -30.43 9.42 9.16
N ARG A 531 -31.29 8.99 10.09
CA ARG A 531 -31.48 9.60 11.41
C ARG A 531 -30.47 9.04 12.40
#